data_AF-A0A7Y8LGN0-F1
#
_entry.id   AF-A0A7Y8LGN0-F1
#
_cell.length_a   1.000
_cell.length_b   1.000
_cell.length_c   1.000
_cell.angle_alpha   90.00
_cell.angle_beta   90.00
_cell.angle_gamma   90.00
#
_symmetry.space_group_name_H-M   'P 1'
#
loop_
_entity.id
_entity.type
_entity.pdbx_description
1 polymer ?
#
loop_
_entity_poly.entity_id
_entity_poly.type
_entity_poly.pdbx_seq_one_letter_code
_entity_poly.pdbx_strand_id
1 'polypeptide(L)'
;MIWKRPDGIVEFDHKKLKGSYASAAAQACPLKLITIDDGKTFTESTPSQQPYELRAFVENGEVHSRKPGANDLKDSARKCTFCSHLLDIGVLPACVSTCVGGAMYFGDANNPSSLVQEITQGRRVFRGHTDMGLTPRVIYFEEPMPDAAHIDCSVCHY
;
A
#
# COMPACT_ATOMS: atom_id res chain seq x y z
N MET A 1 15.92 -9.96 -3.87
CA MET A 1 14.82 -9.35 -4.63
C MET A 1 13.70 -8.88 -3.71
N ILE A 2 13.40 -9.61 -2.64
CA ILE A 2 12.55 -9.16 -1.54
C ILE A 2 13.42 -9.12 -0.28
N TRP A 3 13.36 -8.06 0.52
CA TRP A 3 14.09 -7.97 1.78
C TRP A 3 13.29 -7.20 2.83
N LYS A 4 13.65 -7.35 4.10
CA LYS A 4 13.09 -6.57 5.20
C LYS A 4 14.07 -5.48 5.59
N ARG A 5 13.63 -4.22 5.59
CA ARG A 5 14.36 -3.06 6.10
C ARG A 5 14.52 -3.13 7.63
N PRO A 6 15.47 -2.39 8.23
CA PRO A 6 15.63 -2.32 9.69
C PRO A 6 14.36 -1.84 10.43
N ASP A 7 13.59 -0.94 9.82
CA ASP A 7 12.29 -0.45 10.32
C ASP A 7 11.15 -1.48 10.18
N GLY A 8 11.43 -2.64 9.57
CA GLY A 8 10.49 -3.74 9.41
C GLY A 8 9.64 -3.70 8.14
N ILE A 9 9.78 -2.67 7.30
CA ILE A 9 9.12 -2.60 5.98
C ILE A 9 9.73 -3.67 5.07
N VAL A 10 8.88 -4.45 4.40
CA VAL A 10 9.35 -5.38 3.35
C VAL A 10 9.48 -4.58 2.05
N GLU A 11 10.61 -4.68 1.38
CA GLU A 11 10.91 -3.97 0.13
C GLU A 11 11.16 -4.89 -1.05
N PHE A 12 10.85 -4.38 -2.24
CA PHE A 12 10.97 -5.09 -3.51
C PHE A 12 11.99 -4.43 -4.44
N ASP A 13 12.81 -5.25 -5.09
CA ASP A 13 13.68 -4.82 -6.19
C ASP A 13 12.84 -4.95 -7.46
N HIS A 14 12.16 -3.87 -7.85
CA HIS A 14 11.20 -3.87 -8.97
C HIS A 14 11.85 -4.20 -10.33
N LYS A 15 13.18 -4.05 -10.44
CA LYS A 15 13.92 -4.42 -11.66
C LYS A 15 14.16 -5.93 -11.74
N LYS A 16 14.46 -6.56 -10.60
CA LYS A 16 14.77 -8.01 -10.55
C LYS A 16 13.54 -8.88 -10.30
N LEU A 17 12.57 -8.41 -9.52
CA LEU A 17 11.37 -9.16 -9.15
C LEU A 17 10.33 -9.09 -10.30
N LYS A 18 10.66 -9.75 -11.40
CA LYS A 18 9.88 -9.78 -12.65
C LYS A 18 9.60 -11.19 -13.14
N GLY A 19 8.60 -11.32 -14.02
CA GLY A 19 8.30 -12.57 -14.75
C GLY A 19 8.06 -13.74 -13.79
N SER A 20 8.79 -14.84 -13.95
CA SER A 20 8.64 -16.03 -13.09
C SER A 20 8.90 -15.73 -11.61
N TYR A 21 9.80 -14.81 -11.28
CA TYR A 21 10.03 -14.39 -9.89
C TYR A 21 8.87 -13.58 -9.32
N ALA A 22 8.24 -12.72 -10.13
CA ALA A 22 7.04 -12.00 -9.74
C ALA A 22 5.87 -12.96 -9.49
N SER A 23 5.66 -13.92 -10.39
CA SER A 23 4.63 -14.97 -10.24
C SER A 23 4.85 -15.82 -9.00
N ALA A 24 6.10 -16.25 -8.75
CA ALA A 24 6.43 -17.02 -7.55
C ALA A 24 6.18 -16.21 -6.28
N ALA A 25 6.55 -14.92 -6.25
CA ALA A 25 6.28 -14.05 -5.11
C ALA A 25 4.77 -13.87 -4.87
N ALA A 26 4.01 -13.62 -5.94
CA ALA A 26 2.55 -13.45 -5.87
C ALA A 26 1.86 -14.71 -5.33
N GLN A 27 2.27 -15.89 -5.80
CA GLN A 27 1.75 -17.17 -5.34
C GLN A 27 2.13 -17.48 -3.89
N ALA A 28 3.32 -17.07 -3.46
CA ALA A 28 3.81 -17.32 -2.10
C ALA A 28 3.14 -16.44 -1.04
N CYS A 29 2.52 -15.31 -1.41
CA CYS A 29 1.87 -14.42 -0.45
C CYS A 29 0.55 -15.01 0.06
N PRO A 30 0.42 -15.40 1.34
CA PRO A 30 -0.81 -16.03 1.84
C PRO A 30 -2.01 -15.07 1.78
N LEU A 31 -1.75 -13.77 1.90
CA LEU A 31 -2.75 -12.71 1.83
C LEU A 31 -3.06 -12.23 0.41
N LYS A 32 -2.37 -12.75 -0.62
CA LYS A 32 -2.53 -12.37 -2.03
C LYS A 32 -2.42 -10.85 -2.27
N LEU A 33 -1.52 -10.19 -1.53
CA LEU A 33 -1.32 -8.72 -1.58
C LEU A 33 -0.24 -8.28 -2.58
N ILE A 34 0.35 -9.22 -3.32
CA ILE A 34 1.33 -8.93 -4.36
C ILE A 34 0.61 -9.00 -5.71
N THR A 35 0.65 -7.91 -6.45
CA THR A 35 0.12 -7.82 -7.82
C THR A 35 1.27 -7.82 -8.82
N ILE A 36 0.98 -8.15 -10.07
CA ILE A 36 1.94 -8.10 -11.18
C ILE A 36 1.43 -7.05 -12.15
N ASP A 37 2.30 -6.12 -12.57
CA ASP A 37 1.93 -5.15 -13.59
C ASP A 37 1.73 -5.84 -14.93
N ASP A 38 0.52 -5.77 -15.48
CA ASP A 38 0.17 -6.40 -16.75
C ASP A 38 0.53 -5.52 -17.98
N GLY A 39 1.15 -4.37 -17.73
CA GLY A 39 1.57 -3.41 -18.74
C GLY A 39 0.43 -2.55 -19.30
N LYS A 40 -0.81 -2.76 -18.85
CA LYS A 40 -1.98 -2.10 -19.45
C LYS A 40 -2.11 -0.64 -19.03
N THR A 41 -2.89 0.10 -19.80
CA THR A 41 -3.30 1.48 -19.49
C THR A 41 -4.76 1.50 -19.03
N PHE A 42 -5.20 2.51 -18.27
CA PHE A 42 -6.58 2.53 -17.75
C PHE A 42 -7.62 2.70 -18.86
N THR A 43 -7.20 3.19 -20.02
CA THR A 43 -8.08 3.56 -21.14
C THR A 43 -8.15 2.52 -22.26
N GLU A 44 -7.58 1.31 -22.08
CA GLU A 44 -7.57 0.26 -23.13
C GLU A 44 -8.96 -0.16 -23.59
N SER A 45 -9.94 -0.16 -22.69
CA SER A 45 -11.33 -0.51 -22.99
C SER A 45 -12.19 0.70 -23.36
N THR A 46 -11.59 1.89 -23.52
CA THR A 46 -12.30 3.13 -23.84
C THR A 46 -12.10 3.50 -25.31
N PRO A 47 -12.97 4.36 -25.90
CA PRO A 47 -12.88 4.71 -27.32
C PRO A 47 -11.57 5.37 -27.75
N SER A 48 -10.83 5.98 -26.82
CA SER A 48 -9.56 6.65 -27.13
C SER A 48 -8.60 6.63 -25.95
N GLN A 49 -7.34 6.33 -26.23
CA GLN A 49 -6.28 6.40 -25.24
C GLN A 49 -6.05 7.85 -24.81
N GLN A 50 -5.99 8.09 -23.50
CA GLN A 50 -5.79 9.44 -22.98
C GLN A 50 -4.31 9.82 -22.95
N PRO A 51 -3.93 11.07 -23.29
CA PRO A 51 -2.52 11.48 -23.35
C PRO A 51 -1.76 11.30 -22.03
N TYR A 52 -2.45 11.36 -20.89
CA TYR A 52 -1.83 11.19 -19.57
C TYR A 52 -1.33 9.76 -19.31
N GLU A 53 -1.78 8.76 -20.07
CA GLU A 53 -1.32 7.37 -19.93
C GLU A 53 0.14 7.21 -20.40
N LEU A 54 0.55 8.03 -21.38
CA LEU A 54 1.87 7.94 -22.00
C LEU A 54 2.87 8.95 -21.43
N ARG A 55 2.45 9.78 -20.47
CA ARG A 55 3.34 10.74 -19.82
C ARG A 55 4.43 10.01 -19.03
N ALA A 56 5.57 10.65 -18.87
CA ALA A 56 6.55 10.20 -17.90
C ALA A 56 6.03 10.47 -16.48
N PHE A 57 6.33 9.57 -15.55
CA PHE A 57 6.00 9.72 -14.13
C PHE A 57 7.17 9.22 -13.27
N VAL A 58 7.20 9.68 -12.03
CA VAL A 58 8.21 9.24 -11.05
C VAL A 58 7.56 8.23 -10.11
N GLU A 59 8.19 7.07 -9.94
CA GLU A 59 7.83 6.07 -8.95
C GLU A 59 9.11 5.66 -8.20
N ASN A 60 9.10 5.75 -6.87
CA ASN A 60 10.24 5.39 -6.02
C ASN A 60 11.59 6.05 -6.42
N GLY A 61 11.55 7.30 -6.89
CA GLY A 61 12.74 8.07 -7.29
C GLY A 61 13.24 7.80 -8.70
N GLU A 62 12.59 6.90 -9.45
CA GLU A 62 12.95 6.59 -10.84
C GLU A 62 11.86 7.10 -11.81
N VAL A 63 12.29 7.52 -13.00
CA VAL A 63 11.38 7.99 -14.05
C VAL A 63 10.95 6.82 -14.92
N HIS A 64 9.65 6.61 -15.04
CA HIS A 64 9.04 5.55 -15.85
C HIS A 64 8.09 6.14 -16.90
N SER A 65 7.75 5.33 -17.90
CA SER A 65 6.75 5.69 -18.92
C SER A 65 6.05 4.44 -19.44
N ARG A 66 4.74 4.52 -19.68
CA ARG A 66 3.99 3.43 -20.33
C ARG A 66 3.98 3.52 -21.87
N LYS A 67 4.85 4.34 -22.48
CA LYS A 67 5.00 4.39 -23.94
C LYS A 67 5.40 3.02 -24.51
N PRO A 68 4.89 2.63 -25.69
CA PRO A 68 5.33 1.41 -26.37
C PRO A 68 6.86 1.37 -26.48
N GLY A 69 7.47 0.26 -26.06
CA GLY A 69 8.92 0.07 -26.03
C GLY A 69 9.67 0.71 -24.85
N ALA A 70 9.00 1.49 -24.00
CA ALA A 70 9.60 2.15 -22.83
C ALA A 70 9.01 1.70 -21.48
N ASN A 71 7.97 0.85 -21.48
CA ASN A 71 7.35 0.34 -20.25
C ASN A 71 8.22 -0.72 -19.57
N ASP A 72 9.14 -0.26 -18.74
CA ASP A 72 10.01 -1.08 -17.92
C ASP A 72 9.34 -1.61 -16.65
N LEU A 73 8.09 -1.26 -16.36
CA LEU A 73 7.37 -1.78 -15.20
C LEU A 73 6.58 -3.05 -15.50
N LYS A 74 6.34 -3.36 -16.78
CA LYS A 74 5.62 -4.56 -17.19
C LYS A 74 6.26 -5.82 -16.59
N ASP A 75 5.41 -6.74 -16.14
CA ASP A 75 5.74 -8.01 -15.51
C ASP A 75 6.47 -7.90 -14.16
N SER A 76 6.55 -6.69 -13.57
CA SER A 76 7.11 -6.49 -12.23
C SER A 76 6.09 -6.75 -11.13
N ALA A 77 6.55 -7.36 -10.03
CA ALA A 77 5.73 -7.51 -8.84
C ALA A 77 5.65 -6.18 -8.08
N ARG A 78 4.44 -5.84 -7.64
CA ARG A 78 4.11 -4.66 -6.86
C ARG A 78 3.37 -5.08 -5.58
N LYS A 79 3.53 -4.28 -4.53
CA LYS A 79 2.74 -4.34 -3.30
C LYS A 79 2.83 -2.99 -2.57
N CYS A 80 2.05 -2.81 -1.52
CA CYS A 80 2.26 -1.71 -0.60
C CYS A 80 3.64 -1.84 0.09
N THR A 81 4.46 -0.79 0.01
CA THR A 81 5.76 -0.63 0.72
C THR A 81 5.67 0.41 1.82
N PHE A 82 4.45 0.74 2.29
CA PHE A 82 4.18 1.85 3.20
C PHE A 82 4.73 3.19 2.71
N CYS A 83 4.75 3.39 1.38
CA CYS A 83 5.31 4.60 0.77
C CYS A 83 6.72 4.90 1.31
N SER A 84 7.58 3.88 1.38
CA SER A 84 8.96 4.00 1.84
C SER A 84 9.71 5.20 1.27
N HIS A 85 9.51 5.51 -0.02
CA HIS A 85 10.08 6.69 -0.68
C HIS A 85 9.65 8.03 -0.05
N LEU A 86 8.43 8.12 0.52
CA LEU A 86 7.97 9.28 1.29
C LEU A 86 8.55 9.27 2.69
N LEU A 87 8.60 8.11 3.34
CA LEU A 87 9.17 7.97 4.69
C LEU A 87 10.65 8.37 4.73
N ASP A 88 11.41 8.01 3.69
CA ASP A 88 12.84 8.34 3.57
C ASP A 88 13.08 9.86 3.47
N ILE A 89 12.06 10.66 3.12
CA ILE A 89 12.11 12.14 3.12
C ILE A 89 11.26 12.76 4.25
N GLY A 90 10.85 11.97 5.24
CA GLY A 90 10.11 12.46 6.40
C GLY A 90 8.63 12.79 6.15
N VAL A 91 8.02 12.24 5.10
CA VAL A 91 6.62 12.45 4.74
C VAL A 91 5.80 11.20 5.06
N LEU A 92 4.61 11.39 5.64
CA LEU A 92 3.69 10.29 5.95
C LEU A 92 3.23 9.55 4.68
N PRO A 93 2.86 8.25 4.78
CA PRO A 93 2.36 7.51 3.64
C PRO A 93 1.13 8.19 3.00
N ALA A 94 1.03 8.09 1.67
CA ALA A 94 -0.03 8.77 0.92
C ALA A 94 -1.42 8.43 1.45
N CYS A 95 -1.71 7.14 1.66
CA CYS A 95 -3.00 6.66 2.17
C CYS A 95 -3.35 7.18 3.58
N VAL A 96 -2.37 7.59 4.38
CA VAL A 96 -2.56 8.23 5.69
C VAL A 96 -2.88 9.70 5.50
N SER A 97 -2.05 10.41 4.73
CA SER A 97 -2.18 11.85 4.51
C SER A 97 -3.47 12.25 3.78
N THR A 98 -4.03 11.37 2.94
CA THR A 98 -5.25 11.64 2.17
C THR A 98 -6.50 11.06 2.82
N CYS A 99 -6.40 10.48 4.01
CA CYS A 99 -7.53 9.82 4.66
C CYS A 99 -8.48 10.84 5.28
N VAL A 100 -9.46 11.30 4.49
CA VAL A 100 -10.50 12.24 4.97
C VAL A 100 -11.31 11.66 6.14
N GLY A 101 -11.54 10.34 6.13
CA GLY A 101 -12.30 9.65 7.18
C GLY A 101 -11.53 9.37 8.47
N GLY A 102 -10.25 9.74 8.57
CA GLY A 102 -9.45 9.51 9.78
C GLY A 102 -9.27 8.03 10.16
N ALA A 103 -9.30 7.11 9.19
CA ALA A 103 -9.19 5.68 9.43
C ALA A 103 -7.75 5.16 9.45
N MET A 104 -6.82 5.89 8.83
CA MET A 104 -5.46 5.43 8.57
C MET A 104 -4.46 6.15 9.49
N TYR A 105 -3.66 5.38 10.20
CA TYR A 105 -2.61 5.87 11.10
C TYR A 105 -1.30 5.13 10.81
N PHE A 106 -0.17 5.82 10.96
CA PHE A 106 1.15 5.25 10.73
C PHE A 106 2.16 5.80 11.72
N GLY A 107 3.10 4.95 12.16
CA GLY A 107 4.10 5.32 13.15
C GLY A 107 4.90 4.12 13.66
N ASP A 108 5.89 4.41 14.51
CA ASP A 108 6.77 3.40 15.09
C ASP A 108 6.11 2.70 16.29
N ALA A 109 5.74 1.44 16.11
CA ALA A 109 5.18 0.62 17.17
C ALA A 109 6.16 0.30 18.30
N ASN A 110 7.47 0.53 18.14
CA ASN A 110 8.45 0.35 19.22
C ASN A 110 8.58 1.62 20.09
N ASN A 111 8.10 2.77 19.62
CA ASN A 111 8.14 4.00 20.39
C ASN A 111 6.87 4.09 21.27
N PRO A 112 6.98 3.98 22.61
CA PRO A 112 5.84 4.02 23.53
C PRO A 112 5.11 5.37 23.53
N SER A 113 5.76 6.45 23.09
CA SER A 113 5.14 7.78 22.97
C SER A 113 4.56 8.04 21.58
N SER A 114 4.51 7.05 20.69
CA SER A 114 3.94 7.22 19.34
C SER A 114 2.41 7.21 19.37
N LEU A 115 1.80 7.93 18.43
CA LEU A 115 0.36 7.89 18.23
C LEU A 115 -0.14 6.47 17.99
N VAL A 116 0.63 5.62 17.28
CA VAL A 116 0.26 4.22 17.05
C VAL A 116 0.17 3.43 18.36
N GLN A 117 1.10 3.64 19.29
CA GLN A 117 1.04 3.02 20.61
C GLN A 117 -0.17 3.54 21.42
N GLU A 118 -0.40 4.85 21.42
CA GLU A 118 -1.55 5.46 22.07
C GLU A 118 -2.88 4.88 21.57
N ILE A 119 -3.11 4.86 20.25
CA ILE A 119 -4.39 4.42 19.70
C ILE A 119 -4.60 2.90 19.80
N THR A 120 -3.54 2.10 19.87
CA THR A 120 -3.68 0.63 19.97
C THR A 120 -3.96 0.15 21.39
N GLN A 121 -3.65 0.96 22.41
CA GLN A 121 -3.86 0.60 23.81
C GLN A 121 -5.36 0.44 24.14
N GLY A 122 -5.71 -0.72 24.71
CA GLY A 122 -7.06 -1.00 25.20
C GLY A 122 -8.13 -1.25 24.13
N ARG A 123 -7.79 -1.20 22.84
CA ARG A 123 -8.75 -1.43 21.73
C ARG A 123 -8.87 -2.88 21.32
N ARG A 124 -10.06 -3.26 20.83
CA ARG A 124 -10.26 -4.52 20.12
C ARG A 124 -9.64 -4.45 18.72
N VAL A 125 -8.62 -5.28 18.52
CA VAL A 125 -7.95 -5.48 17.24
C VAL A 125 -8.57 -6.67 16.52
N PHE A 126 -8.83 -6.50 15.23
CA PHE A 126 -9.25 -7.59 14.36
C PHE A 126 -8.14 -8.62 14.24
N ARG A 127 -8.42 -9.85 14.66
CA ARG A 127 -7.48 -10.98 14.64
C ARG A 127 -7.72 -11.90 13.45
N GLY A 128 -7.74 -11.33 12.24
CA GLY A 128 -7.81 -12.15 11.02
C GLY A 128 -6.50 -12.88 10.73
N HIS A 129 -6.60 -14.05 10.08
CA HIS A 129 -5.47 -14.79 9.49
C HIS A 129 -4.42 -15.28 10.50
N THR A 130 -4.79 -15.43 11.78
CA THR A 130 -3.87 -15.90 12.84
C THR A 130 -3.40 -17.34 12.63
N ASP A 131 -4.20 -18.14 11.92
CA ASP A 131 -3.91 -19.50 11.49
C ASP A 131 -2.82 -19.59 10.42
N MET A 132 -2.54 -18.50 9.70
CA MET A 132 -1.53 -18.46 8.64
C MET A 132 -0.09 -18.28 9.15
N GLY A 133 0.12 -18.23 10.47
CA GLY A 133 1.46 -18.04 11.06
C GLY A 133 2.09 -16.68 10.76
N LEU A 134 1.27 -15.68 10.40
CA LEU A 134 1.72 -14.35 10.04
C LEU A 134 1.77 -13.42 11.26
N THR A 135 2.69 -12.47 11.22
CA THR A 135 2.72 -11.31 12.13
C THR A 135 2.61 -10.02 11.31
N PRO A 136 1.39 -9.66 10.86
CA PRO A 136 1.18 -8.45 10.05
C PRO A 136 1.59 -7.18 10.80
N ARG A 137 2.01 -6.16 10.03
CA ARG A 137 2.31 -4.82 10.56
C ARG A 137 1.18 -3.81 10.39
N VAL A 138 0.15 -4.18 9.64
CA VAL A 138 -1.13 -3.45 9.59
C VAL A 138 -2.05 -4.09 10.62
N ILE A 139 -2.56 -3.29 11.53
CA ILE A 139 -3.52 -3.70 12.55
C ILE A 139 -4.84 -3.00 12.23
N TYR A 140 -5.92 -3.76 12.20
CA TYR A 140 -7.27 -3.24 12.00
C TYR A 140 -7.99 -3.22 13.35
N PHE A 141 -8.81 -2.20 13.59
CA PHE A 141 -9.68 -2.13 14.76
C PHE A 141 -11.07 -2.63 14.43
N GLU A 142 -11.71 -3.31 15.38
CA GLU A 142 -13.13 -3.70 15.28
C GLU A 142 -14.06 -2.55 15.73
N GLU A 143 -13.48 -1.55 16.37
CA GLU A 143 -14.18 -0.43 16.99
C GLU A 143 -13.93 0.85 16.20
N PRO A 144 -14.94 1.75 16.13
CA PRO A 144 -14.74 3.05 15.52
C PRO A 144 -13.77 3.92 16.31
N MET A 145 -13.22 4.94 15.65
CA MET A 145 -12.42 5.95 16.35
C MET A 145 -13.34 6.84 17.19
N PRO A 146 -13.01 7.14 18.48
CA PRO A 146 -13.89 7.86 19.41
C PRO A 146 -14.32 9.22 18.91
N ASP A 147 -13.44 9.88 18.16
CA ASP A 147 -13.65 11.24 17.63
C ASP A 147 -13.90 11.26 16.12
N ALA A 148 -14.04 10.08 15.48
CA ALA A 148 -14.45 10.06 14.09
C ALA A 148 -15.93 10.46 14.02
N ALA A 149 -16.22 11.55 13.31
CA ALA A 149 -17.58 11.92 13.00
C ALA A 149 -18.22 10.80 12.16
N HIS A 150 -19.01 9.94 12.82
CA HIS A 150 -19.85 8.97 12.14
C HIS A 150 -21.00 9.71 11.47
N ILE A 151 -20.70 10.26 10.29
CA ILE A 151 -21.72 10.76 9.38
C ILE A 151 -22.22 9.54 8.61
N ASP A 152 -23.22 8.88 9.17
CA ASP A 152 -24.00 7.89 8.44
C ASP A 152 -25.27 8.52 7.89
N CYS A 153 -25.96 7.79 7.00
CA CYS A 153 -27.17 8.27 6.37
C CYS A 153 -28.29 8.58 7.38
N SER A 154 -28.26 8.02 8.60
CA SER A 154 -29.27 8.28 9.64
C SER A 154 -29.16 9.69 10.23
N VAL A 155 -28.00 10.34 10.08
CA VAL A 155 -27.81 11.75 10.46
C VAL A 155 -28.54 12.70 9.50
N CYS A 156 -28.65 12.33 8.22
CA CYS A 156 -29.24 13.18 7.16
C CYS A 156 -30.66 12.78 6.75
N HIS A 157 -31.07 11.54 7.04
CA HIS A 157 -32.36 10.98 6.62
C HIS A 157 -33.10 10.43 7.84
N TYR A 158 -33.82 11.33 8.52
CA TYR A 158 -34.90 11.05 9.46
C TYR A 158 -36.22 10.77 8.74
#